data_AF-A0A087TD18-F1
#
_entry.id   AF-A0A087TD18-F1
#
_cell.length_a   1.000
_cell.length_b   1.000
_cell.length_c   1.000
_cell.angle_alpha   90.00
_cell.angle_beta   90.00
_cell.angle_gamma   90.00
#
_symmetry.space_group_name_H-M   'P 1'
#
loop_
_entity.id
_entity.type
_entity.pdbx_description
1 polymer ?
#
loop_
_entity_poly.entity_id
_entity_poly.type
_entity_poly.pdbx_seq_one_letter_code
_entity_poly.pdbx_strand_id
1 'polypeptide(L)' 'MAESENSVAPDLFKGLKFCLLDDGDIVDRIKAVLLEGGGSHNSYLSDMVTHVICDSPDNPGVSEAQELFEKPV' A
#
# COMPACT_ATOMS: atom_id res chain seq x y z
N MET A 1 -13.39 23.92 14.40
CA MET A 1 -12.80 22.57 14.56
C MET A 1 -12.97 21.92 13.21
N ALA A 2 -11.91 21.83 12.41
CA ALA A 2 -11.99 21.21 11.09
C ALA A 2 -11.90 19.70 11.31
N GLU A 3 -13.06 19.07 11.44
CA GLU A 3 -13.16 17.63 11.21
C GLU A 3 -12.87 17.44 9.72
N SER A 4 -11.63 17.09 9.39
CA SER A 4 -11.30 16.66 8.04
C SER A 4 -12.10 15.39 7.78
N GLU A 5 -13.25 15.53 7.11
CA GLU A 5 -13.99 14.44 6.49
C GLU A 5 -13.02 13.71 5.56
N ASN A 6 -12.34 12.70 6.08
CA ASN A 6 -11.48 11.82 5.31
C ASN A 6 -12.37 10.79 4.59
N SER A 7 -13.47 11.25 3.97
CA SER A 7 -14.38 10.42 3.20
C SER A 7 -13.65 10.04 1.92
N VAL A 8 -13.05 8.85 1.94
CA VAL A 8 -12.44 8.28 0.75
C VAL A 8 -13.55 8.07 -0.27
N ALA A 9 -13.41 8.67 -1.46
CA ALA A 9 -14.40 8.49 -2.50
C ALA A 9 -14.52 6.98 -2.81
N PRO A 10 -15.76 6.45 -2.96
CA PRO A 10 -15.94 5.05 -3.29
C PRO A 10 -15.23 4.75 -4.61
N ASP A 11 -14.54 3.61 -4.69
CA ASP A 11 -13.74 3.17 -5.83
C ASP A 11 -12.53 4.05 -6.22
N LEU A 12 -12.09 4.99 -5.37
CA LEU A 12 -10.90 5.82 -5.64
C LEU A 12 -9.63 5.00 -5.89
N PHE A 13 -9.47 3.90 -5.15
CA PHE A 13 -8.34 2.98 -5.22
C PHE A 13 -8.74 1.65 -5.88
N LYS A 14 -9.81 1.64 -6.68
CA LYS A 14 -10.26 0.42 -7.37
C LYS A 14 -9.16 -0.12 -8.28
N GLY A 15 -8.75 -1.37 -8.01
CA GLY A 15 -7.68 -2.04 -8.74
C GLY A 15 -6.26 -1.75 -8.20
N LEU A 16 -6.14 -0.88 -7.21
CA LEU A 16 -4.90 -0.70 -6.47
C LEU A 16 -4.64 -1.97 -5.64
N LYS A 17 -3.55 -2.66 -5.93
CA LYS A 17 -3.05 -3.74 -5.09
C LYS A 17 -1.82 -3.23 -4.37
N PHE A 18 -1.90 -3.03 -3.06
CA PHE A 18 -0.85 -2.42 -2.27
C PHE A 18 -0.29 -3.39 -1.23
N CYS A 19 1.01 -3.27 -0.96
CA CYS A 19 1.69 -4.00 0.09
C CYS A 19 2.23 -3.00 1.11
N LEU A 20 1.98 -3.24 2.39
CA LEU A 20 2.51 -2.46 3.50
C LEU A 20 3.68 -3.24 4.09
N LEU A 21 4.84 -2.61 4.20
CA LEU A 21 6.04 -3.27 4.71
C LEU A 21 6.33 -2.98 6.18
N ASP A 22 5.74 -1.91 6.71
CA ASP A 22 5.92 -1.48 8.09
C ASP A 22 4.65 -1.73 8.90
N ASP A 23 4.80 -1.78 10.22
CA ASP A 23 3.69 -1.96 11.15
C ASP A 23 3.54 -0.73 12.04
N GLY A 24 2.30 -0.33 12.33
CA GLY A 24 2.01 0.75 13.27
C GLY A 24 0.61 1.34 13.11
N ASP A 25 0.18 2.11 14.10
CA ASP A 25 -1.17 2.70 14.15
C ASP A 25 -1.49 3.55 12.90
N ILE A 26 -0.48 4.25 12.36
CA ILE A 26 -0.62 5.04 11.14
C ILE A 26 -0.78 4.14 9.90
N VAL A 27 -0.08 3.01 9.86
CA VAL A 27 -0.13 2.05 8.76
C VAL A 27 -1.50 1.38 8.73
N ASP A 28 -2.05 1.01 9.89
CA ASP A 28 -3.40 0.48 10.00
C ASP A 28 -4.45 1.49 9.51
N ARG A 29 -4.24 2.78 9.81
CA ARG A 29 -5.13 3.84 9.32
C ARG A 29 -5.01 4.03 7.82
N ILE A 30 -3.80 3.97 7.25
CA ILE A 30 -3.58 4.00 5.80
C ILE A 30 -4.25 2.80 5.14
N LYS A 31 -4.10 1.60 5.71
CA LYS A 31 -4.73 0.38 5.23
C LYS A 31 -6.24 0.51 5.19
N ALA A 32 -6.86 1.03 6.26
CA ALA A 32 -8.30 1.27 6.31
C ALA A 32 -8.76 2.20 5.18
N VAL A 33 -8.10 3.34 5.01
CA VAL A 33 -8.39 4.32 3.95
C VAL A 33 -8.27 3.70 2.55
N LEU A 34 -7.23 2.93 2.30
CA LEU A 34 -7.01 2.29 1.00
C LEU A 34 -8.07 1.22 0.72
N LEU A 35 -8.43 0.42 1.73
CA LEU A 35 -9.49 -0.58 1.62
C LEU A 35 -10.88 0.07 1.42
N GLU A 36 -11.18 1.16 2.14
CA GLU A 36 -12.43 1.92 2.00
C GLU A 36 -12.60 2.51 0.59
N GLY A 37 -11.50 2.93 -0.03
CA GLY A 37 -11.50 3.37 -1.44
C GLY A 37 -11.52 2.24 -2.47
N GLY A 38 -11.66 0.97 -2.07
CA GLY A 38 -11.71 -0.17 -2.99
C GLY A 38 -10.34 -0.75 -3.40
N GLY A 39 -9.28 -0.38 -2.67
CA GLY A 39 -7.96 -0.98 -2.79
C GLY A 39 -7.91 -2.39 -2.19
N SER A 40 -6.89 -3.15 -2.57
CA SER A 40 -6.65 -4.53 -2.13
C SER A 40 -5.28 -4.62 -1.44
N HIS A 41 -5.27 -5.07 -0.20
CA HIS A 41 -4.05 -5.29 0.56
C HIS A 41 -3.46 -6.68 0.29
N ASN A 42 -2.18 -6.74 -0.07
CA ASN A 42 -1.41 -7.96 -0.19
C ASN A 42 -0.36 -8.04 0.93
N SER A 43 -0.36 -9.14 1.69
CA SER A 43 0.62 -9.38 2.75
C SER A 43 2.02 -9.75 2.24
N TYR A 44 2.12 -10.11 0.95
CA TYR A 44 3.37 -10.49 0.32
C TYR A 44 3.54 -9.73 -0.97
N LEU A 45 4.80 -9.34 -1.22
CA LEU A 45 5.18 -8.73 -2.47
C LEU A 45 5.09 -9.77 -3.59
N SER A 46 4.31 -9.45 -4.62
CA SER A 46 4.04 -10.34 -5.76
C SER A 46 3.92 -9.51 -7.02
N ASP A 47 3.96 -10.18 -8.16
CA ASP A 47 3.74 -9.61 -9.50
C ASP A 47 2.37 -8.90 -9.64
N MET A 48 1.43 -9.26 -8.76
CA MET A 48 0.12 -8.62 -8.66
C MET A 48 0.15 -7.30 -7.89
N VAL A 49 1.15 -7.03 -7.06
CA VAL A 49 1.23 -5.79 -6.29
C VAL A 49 1.61 -4.65 -7.23
N THR A 50 0.82 -3.58 -7.20
CA THR A 50 1.03 -2.39 -8.03
C THR A 50 1.86 -1.33 -7.30
N HIS A 51 1.70 -1.25 -5.97
CA HIS A 51 2.31 -0.21 -5.14
C HIS A 51 2.82 -0.82 -3.84
N VAL A 52 4.00 -0.39 -3.42
CA VAL A 52 4.59 -0.75 -2.13
C VAL A 52 4.64 0.51 -1.30
N ILE A 53 4.19 0.42 -0.06
CA ILE A 53 4.16 1.54 0.88
C ILE A 53 5.06 1.17 2.06
N CYS A 54 6.07 2.00 2.28
CA CYS A 54 6.99 1.90 3.38
C CYS A 54 7.32 3.29 3.95
N ASP A 55 7.59 3.34 5.23
CA ASP A 55 8.09 4.50 5.96
C ASP A 55 9.63 4.58 5.86
N SER A 56 10.30 3.42 5.88
CA SER A 56 11.75 3.32 5.77
C SER A 56 12.20 2.70 4.44
N PRO A 57 13.15 3.34 3.71
CA PRO A 57 13.73 2.78 2.50
C PRO A 57 14.64 1.57 2.77
N ASP A 58 15.03 1.34 4.02
CA ASP A 58 15.90 0.21 4.42
C ASP A 58 15.10 -1.07 4.73
N ASN A 59 13.78 -1.06 4.52
CA ASN A 59 12.94 -2.23 4.76
C ASN A 59 13.25 -3.33 3.72
N PRO A 60 13.49 -4.59 4.11
CA PRO A 60 13.83 -5.68 3.18
C PRO A 60 12.80 -5.87 2.06
N GLY A 61 11.53 -5.52 2.29
CA GLY A 61 10.51 -5.60 1.25
C GLY A 61 10.71 -4.60 0.10
N VAL A 62 11.45 -3.51 0.30
CA VAL A 62 11.81 -2.55 -0.76
C VAL A 62 12.84 -3.17 -1.70
N SER A 63 13.84 -3.84 -1.15
CA SER A 63 14.82 -4.59 -1.94
C SER A 63 14.18 -5.75 -2.69
N GLU A 64 13.25 -6.49 -2.06
CA GLU A 64 12.47 -7.53 -2.74
C GLU A 64 11.62 -6.94 -3.88
N ALA A 65 11.04 -5.75 -3.69
CA ALA A 65 10.30 -5.04 -4.75
C ALA A 65 11.20 -4.73 -5.94
N GLN A 66 12.36 -4.13 -5.68
CA GLN A 66 13.34 -3.81 -6.71
C GLN A 66 13.77 -5.07 -7.47
N GLU A 67 14.11 -6.16 -6.77
CA GLU A 67 14.50 -7.41 -7.41
C GLU A 67 13.38 -8.06 -8.25
N LEU A 68 12.12 -7.90 -7.83
CA LEU A 68 10.99 -8.47 -8.56
C LEU A 68 10.67 -7.68 -9.83
N PHE A 69 10.74 -6.34 -9.78
CA PHE A 69 10.31 -5.45 -10.87
C PHE A 69 11.45 -4.96 -11.78
N GLU A 70 12.71 -4.96 -11.33
CA GLU A 70 13.87 -4.56 -12.15
C GLU A 70 14.48 -5.72 -12.96
N LYS A 71 13.97 -6.93 -12.82
CA LYS A 71 14.41 -8.05 -13.68
C LYS A 71 13.99 -7.77 -15.14
N PRO A 72 14.94 -7.74 -16.09
CA PRO A 72 14.61 -7.51 -17.49
C PRO A 72 13.76 -8.67 -18.01
N VAL A 73 12.69 -8.30 -18.73
CA VAL A 73 11.83 -9.23 -19.48
C VAL A 73 12.54 -9.83 -20.70
#